data_AF-A0A0J9TCU9-F1
#
_entry.id   AF-A0A0J9TCU9-F1
#
_cell.length_a   1.000
_cell.length_b   1.000
_cell.length_c   1.000
_cell.angle_alpha   90.00
_cell.angle_beta   90.00
_cell.angle_gamma   90.00
#
_symmetry.space_group_name_H-M   'P 1'
#
loop_
_entity.id
_entity.type
_entity.pdbx_description
1 polymer ?
#
loop_
_entity_poly.entity_id
_entity_poly.type
_entity_poly.pdbx_seq_one_letter_code
_entity_poly.pdbx_strand_id
1 'polypeptide(L)'
;MELKKSNQTVKNFMQILDQHLKEGSYEHMVYNELKNKLFDMDSDLYEELDILHNLYNNYNNLDNAIKKRESCKEHAKKCVDFFNKGIDTYNKTKTSKFYKELVTFWIKYNEIKNKNNKCKDNEILDFPSFNSLIPYTKDKTSQKATHSCQTVKGYNIDENTLLKLTAQDQYKKLDNESVDDNICAKYCEMLNPLEENKAVNLLLAKHATNLEKLSNILADTSSDDRCSYLLYWTYDKMLSIFDKSTDISQYHYIINKLNDTMIKINEKLTSDESCPYLIGRNINEWEKEKDMHDYFKNYQKISECITEEDGKCNKYFDYLNYINDLYMNYINVCCTCYTNPTSDCTDMCPKYFKCKKEYYPPDLITKLKCTNTNPTKSADEVFADLIIDSDIIDE
;
A
#
# COMPACT_ATOMS: atom_id res chain seq x y z
N MET A 1 -2.35 14.84 35.37
CA MET A 1 -1.07 15.26 35.94
C MET A 1 -0.38 16.10 34.88
N GLU A 2 -0.30 17.43 35.04
CA GLU A 2 0.34 18.32 34.07
C GLU A 2 1.86 18.29 34.30
N LEU A 3 2.63 17.66 33.39
CA LEU A 3 4.10 17.55 33.44
C LEU A 3 4.81 18.91 33.56
N LYS A 4 4.13 20.00 33.17
CA LYS A 4 4.67 21.36 33.19
C LYS A 4 4.84 21.95 34.59
N LYS A 5 4.09 21.49 35.60
CA LYS A 5 4.16 22.03 36.97
C LYS A 5 5.27 21.42 37.82
N SER A 6 5.88 20.31 37.38
CA SER A 6 6.86 19.56 38.19
C SER A 6 8.32 19.65 37.71
N ASN A 7 8.64 20.42 36.66
CA ASN A 7 10.00 20.43 36.07
C ASN A 7 10.51 19.01 35.70
N GLN A 8 9.60 18.07 35.45
CA GLN A 8 9.96 16.68 35.14
C GLN A 8 10.12 16.51 33.62
N THR A 9 11.28 16.00 33.21
CA THR A 9 11.54 15.62 31.81
C THR A 9 10.72 14.39 31.42
N VAL A 10 10.50 14.17 30.12
CA VAL A 10 9.86 12.94 29.59
C VAL A 10 10.50 11.69 30.22
N LYS A 11 11.83 11.68 30.36
CA LYS A 11 12.62 10.66 31.04
C LYS A 11 12.16 10.35 32.48
N ASN A 12 11.76 11.35 33.26
CA ASN A 12 11.33 11.17 34.65
C ASN A 12 9.91 10.57 34.72
N PHE A 13 9.04 10.95 33.78
CA PHE A 13 7.72 10.36 33.67
C PHE A 13 7.78 8.89 33.25
N MET A 14 8.70 8.55 32.35
CA MET A 14 8.95 7.17 31.93
C MET A 14 9.47 6.31 33.08
N GLN A 15 10.36 6.83 33.93
CA GLN A 15 10.79 6.12 35.14
C GLN A 15 9.63 5.80 36.11
N ILE A 16 8.64 6.69 36.20
CA ILE A 16 7.43 6.42 37.00
C ILE A 16 6.62 5.30 36.36
N LEU A 17 6.42 5.32 35.04
CA LEU A 17 5.70 4.27 34.32
C LEU A 17 6.42 2.91 34.40
N ASP A 18 7.76 2.91 34.30
CA ASP A 18 8.60 1.71 34.47
C ASP A 18 8.38 1.04 35.84
N GLN A 19 8.15 1.84 36.90
CA GLN A 19 7.94 1.33 38.26
C GLN A 19 6.51 0.85 38.53
N HIS A 20 5.53 1.32 37.75
CA HIS A 20 4.11 1.10 38.05
C HIS A 20 3.41 0.19 37.04
N LEU A 21 4.00 -0.04 35.86
CA LEU A 21 3.48 -0.98 34.87
C LEU A 21 3.97 -2.40 35.17
N LYS A 22 3.03 -3.34 35.20
CA LYS A 22 3.34 -4.74 35.45
C LYS A 22 3.99 -5.36 34.22
N GLU A 23 5.19 -5.89 34.40
CA GLU A 23 5.93 -6.56 33.32
C GLU A 23 5.09 -7.67 32.67
N GLY A 24 5.09 -7.68 31.33
CA GLY A 24 4.30 -8.61 30.52
C GLY A 24 2.81 -8.27 30.35
N SER A 25 2.30 -7.19 30.94
CA SER A 25 0.92 -6.72 30.68
C SER A 25 0.79 -6.08 29.29
N TYR A 26 -0.44 -6.00 28.78
CA TYR A 26 -0.74 -5.30 27.53
C TYR A 26 -0.32 -3.83 27.59
N GLU A 27 -0.61 -3.15 28.71
CA GLU A 27 -0.23 -1.76 28.96
C GLU A 27 1.30 -1.59 28.99
N HIS A 28 2.02 -2.56 29.53
CA HIS A 28 3.49 -2.59 29.51
C HIS A 28 4.05 -2.79 28.09
N MET A 29 3.42 -3.62 27.25
CA MET A 29 3.81 -3.80 25.83
C MET A 29 3.58 -2.52 25.01
N VAL A 30 2.41 -1.91 25.12
CA VAL A 30 2.07 -0.64 24.47
C VAL A 30 3.01 0.49 24.95
N TYR A 31 3.29 0.53 26.24
CA TYR A 31 4.23 1.46 26.81
C TYR A 31 5.65 1.27 26.28
N ASN A 32 6.14 0.03 26.10
CA ASN A 32 7.48 -0.20 25.55
C ASN A 32 7.62 0.26 24.10
N GLU A 33 6.59 0.10 23.27
CA GLU A 33 6.58 0.66 21.91
C GLU A 33 6.61 2.19 21.92
N LEU A 34 5.86 2.81 22.83
CA LEU A 34 5.84 4.26 23.01
C LEU A 34 7.16 4.78 23.61
N LYS A 35 7.76 4.00 24.53
CA LYS A 35 8.99 4.32 25.25
C LYS A 35 10.16 4.48 24.31
N ASN A 36 10.35 3.54 23.39
CA ASN A 36 11.43 3.61 22.41
C ASN A 36 11.33 4.85 21.50
N LYS A 37 10.10 5.29 21.20
CA LYS A 37 9.85 6.51 20.39
C LYS A 37 10.03 7.81 21.18
N LEU A 38 9.89 7.77 22.50
CA LEU A 38 10.01 8.94 23.39
C LEU A 38 11.42 9.11 23.97
N PHE A 39 12.18 8.03 24.15
CA PHE A 39 13.51 8.04 24.76
C PHE A 39 14.56 8.73 23.87
N ASP A 40 14.44 8.55 22.54
CA ASP A 40 15.33 9.13 21.53
C ASP A 40 14.72 10.35 20.81
N MET A 41 13.68 10.96 21.41
CA MET A 41 13.01 12.10 20.80
C MET A 41 13.91 13.33 20.85
N ASP A 42 14.38 13.74 19.67
CA ASP A 42 15.13 14.98 19.46
C ASP A 42 14.38 16.17 20.10
N SER A 43 15.11 17.07 20.77
CA SER A 43 14.56 18.29 21.34
C SER A 43 13.83 19.14 20.29
N ASP A 44 14.34 19.16 19.06
CA ASP A 44 13.72 19.86 17.93
C ASP A 44 12.40 19.18 17.55
N LEU A 45 12.38 17.84 17.46
CA LEU A 45 11.15 17.09 17.17
C LEU A 45 10.09 17.25 18.27
N TYR A 46 10.50 17.28 19.53
CA TYR A 46 9.60 17.55 20.65
C TYR A 46 9.00 18.95 20.56
N GLU A 47 9.81 19.97 20.28
CA GLU A 47 9.33 21.34 20.12
C GLU A 47 8.36 21.47 18.94
N GLU A 48 8.64 20.80 17.82
CA GLU A 48 7.72 20.73 16.67
C GLU A 48 6.37 20.10 17.05
N LEU A 49 6.39 18.97 17.77
CA LEU A 49 5.18 18.29 18.22
C LEU A 49 4.39 19.11 19.23
N ASP A 50 5.04 19.78 20.19
CA ASP A 50 4.39 20.67 21.15
C ASP A 50 3.70 21.84 20.43
N ILE A 51 4.35 22.43 19.42
CA ILE A 51 3.75 23.50 18.62
C ILE A 51 2.52 23.00 17.87
N LEU A 52 2.61 21.85 17.17
CA LEU A 52 1.46 21.28 16.46
C LEU A 52 0.31 20.95 17.42
N HIS A 53 0.62 20.35 18.57
CA HIS A 53 -0.37 20.04 19.59
C HIS A 53 -1.13 21.31 20.03
N ASN A 54 -0.40 22.36 20.39
CA ASN A 54 -1.00 23.61 20.82
C ASN A 54 -1.79 24.29 19.69
N LEU A 55 -1.33 24.21 18.44
CA LEU A 55 -2.06 24.71 17.27
C LEU A 55 -3.42 24.02 17.13
N TYR A 56 -3.44 22.69 17.07
CA TYR A 56 -4.68 21.94 16.88
C TYR A 56 -5.62 22.04 18.09
N ASN A 57 -5.08 22.10 19.31
CA ASN A 57 -5.89 22.30 20.50
C ASN A 57 -6.59 23.67 20.48
N ASN A 58 -5.88 24.75 20.14
CA ASN A 58 -6.47 26.08 20.03
C ASN A 58 -7.45 26.19 18.85
N TYR A 59 -7.18 25.52 17.73
CA TYR A 59 -8.12 25.42 16.62
C TYR A 59 -9.43 24.71 17.02
N ASN A 60 -9.35 23.60 17.74
CA ASN A 60 -10.53 22.89 18.22
C ASN A 60 -11.33 23.76 19.21
N ASN A 61 -10.65 24.49 20.09
CA ASN A 61 -11.30 25.43 21.01
C ASN A 61 -11.95 26.60 20.25
N LEU A 62 -11.30 27.11 19.20
CA LEU A 62 -11.86 28.12 18.32
C LEU A 62 -13.13 27.60 17.60
N ASP A 63 -13.07 26.41 17.01
CA ASP A 63 -14.23 25.78 16.35
C ASP A 63 -15.39 25.55 17.32
N ASN A 64 -15.10 25.13 18.55
CA ASN A 64 -16.09 24.98 19.61
C ASN A 64 -16.69 26.32 20.04
N ALA A 65 -15.87 27.37 20.22
CA ALA A 65 -16.35 28.71 20.55
C ALA A 65 -17.27 29.26 19.45
N ILE A 66 -16.93 29.04 18.18
CA ILE A 66 -17.77 29.38 17.03
C ILE A 66 -19.13 28.67 17.09
N LYS A 67 -19.14 27.36 17.36
CA LYS A 67 -20.37 26.56 17.49
C LYS A 67 -21.24 27.04 18.65
N LYS A 68 -20.64 27.34 19.80
CA LYS A 68 -21.32 27.79 21.02
C LYS A 68 -21.67 29.27 21.02
N ARG A 69 -21.19 30.04 20.04
CA ARG A 69 -21.35 31.51 19.94
C ARG A 69 -20.71 32.24 21.14
N GLU A 70 -19.55 31.75 21.57
CA GLU A 70 -18.71 32.32 22.62
C GLU A 70 -17.61 33.22 22.01
N SER A 71 -16.81 33.90 22.84
CA SER A 71 -15.71 34.73 22.34
C SER A 71 -14.60 33.88 21.71
N CYS A 72 -14.16 34.28 20.51
CA CYS A 72 -13.15 33.60 19.70
C CYS A 72 -11.76 34.25 19.82
N LYS A 73 -11.70 35.51 20.24
CA LYS A 73 -10.50 36.36 20.19
C LYS A 73 -9.26 35.71 20.82
N GLU A 74 -9.39 35.09 21.99
CA GLU A 74 -8.25 34.47 22.68
C GLU A 74 -7.74 33.24 21.94
N HIS A 75 -8.64 32.37 21.49
CA HIS A 75 -8.28 31.15 20.75
C HIS A 75 -7.69 31.48 19.39
N ALA A 76 -8.27 32.44 18.66
CA ALA A 76 -7.74 32.92 17.40
C ALA A 76 -6.33 33.52 17.58
N LYS A 77 -6.13 34.35 18.61
CA LYS A 77 -4.79 34.89 18.94
C LYS A 77 -3.77 33.78 19.21
N LYS A 78 -4.12 32.79 20.03
CA LYS A 78 -3.23 31.65 20.31
C LYS A 78 -2.91 30.85 19.06
N CYS A 79 -3.86 30.64 18.15
CA CYS A 79 -3.60 30.02 16.86
C CYS A 79 -2.54 30.82 16.08
N VAL A 80 -2.65 32.15 15.99
CA VAL A 80 -1.65 33.00 15.31
C VAL A 80 -0.28 32.92 15.98
N ASP A 81 -0.24 33.05 17.31
CA ASP A 81 1.00 33.06 18.07
C ASP A 81 1.78 31.74 17.90
N PHE A 82 1.10 30.60 18.06
CA PHE A 82 1.73 29.28 17.85
C PHE A 82 2.07 29.01 16.39
N PHE A 83 1.31 29.54 15.44
CA PHE A 83 1.60 29.37 14.03
C PHE A 83 2.89 30.10 13.66
N ASN A 84 3.05 31.35 14.13
CA ASN A 84 4.28 32.12 13.97
C ASN A 84 5.47 31.40 14.63
N LYS A 85 5.29 30.90 15.86
CA LYS A 85 6.31 30.08 16.52
C LYS A 85 6.68 28.86 15.68
N GLY A 86 5.70 28.22 15.05
CA GLY A 86 5.91 27.09 14.14
C GLY A 86 6.74 27.46 12.92
N ILE A 87 6.49 28.62 12.31
CA ILE A 87 7.30 29.11 11.19
C ILE A 87 8.74 29.39 11.61
N ASP A 88 8.96 30.04 12.75
CA ASP A 88 10.30 30.30 13.28
C ASP A 88 11.05 29.01 13.60
N THR A 89 10.34 28.02 14.16
CA THR A 89 10.89 26.70 14.50
C THR A 89 11.26 25.95 13.22
N TYR A 90 10.35 25.88 12.24
CA TYR A 90 10.63 25.28 10.94
C TYR A 90 11.82 25.95 10.25
N ASN A 91 11.95 27.28 10.36
CA ASN A 91 13.08 27.99 9.78
C ASN A 91 14.43 27.55 10.36
N LYS A 92 14.45 27.04 11.60
CA LYS A 92 15.65 26.50 12.25
C LYS A 92 15.84 25.02 11.93
N THR A 93 14.80 24.19 12.10
CA THR A 93 14.89 22.72 11.99
C THR A 93 14.92 22.22 10.54
N LYS A 94 14.27 22.95 9.64
CA LYS A 94 14.05 22.57 8.24
C LYS A 94 13.35 21.21 8.05
N THR A 95 12.59 20.75 9.05
CA THR A 95 11.88 19.46 9.00
C THR A 95 10.72 19.50 8.01
N SER A 96 10.77 18.62 7.00
CA SER A 96 9.75 18.55 5.94
C SER A 96 8.37 18.14 6.46
N LYS A 97 8.32 17.19 7.42
CA LYS A 97 7.07 16.68 7.99
C LYS A 97 6.36 17.76 8.81
N PHE A 98 7.08 18.45 9.67
CA PHE A 98 6.54 19.58 10.44
C PHE A 98 6.01 20.70 9.54
N TYR A 99 6.74 21.04 8.47
CA TYR A 99 6.27 21.98 7.47
C TYR A 99 4.95 21.55 6.80
N LYS A 100 4.83 20.28 6.38
CA LYS A 100 3.59 19.76 5.79
C LYS A 100 2.40 19.91 6.75
N GLU A 101 2.62 19.64 8.04
CA GLU A 101 1.58 19.80 9.06
C GLU A 101 1.19 21.28 9.26
N LEU A 102 2.14 22.21 9.26
CA LEU A 102 1.86 23.66 9.31
C LEU A 102 1.02 24.11 8.10
N VAL A 103 1.33 23.61 6.89
CA VAL A 103 0.53 23.90 5.69
C VAL A 103 -0.89 23.36 5.83
N THR A 104 -1.04 22.10 6.26
CA THR A 104 -2.35 21.48 6.48
C THR A 104 -3.17 22.27 7.49
N PHE A 105 -2.56 22.71 8.58
CA PHE A 105 -3.20 23.55 9.57
C PHE A 105 -3.64 24.91 9.00
N TRP A 106 -2.78 25.58 8.22
CA TRP A 106 -3.08 26.86 7.57
C TRP A 106 -4.33 26.77 6.68
N ILE A 107 -4.45 25.69 5.89
CA ILE A 107 -5.64 25.43 5.05
C ILE A 107 -6.89 25.33 5.93
N LYS A 108 -6.87 24.47 6.95
CA LYS A 108 -8.00 24.25 7.87
C LYS A 108 -8.44 25.52 8.58
N TYR A 109 -7.50 26.33 9.07
CA TYR A 109 -7.81 27.59 9.73
C TYR A 109 -8.49 28.59 8.77
N ASN A 110 -8.01 28.69 7.53
CA ASN A 110 -8.61 29.56 6.51
C ASN A 110 -10.02 29.12 6.09
N GLU A 111 -10.31 27.82 6.10
CA GLU A 111 -11.67 27.33 5.87
C GLU A 111 -12.65 27.83 6.94
N ILE A 112 -12.27 27.76 8.23
CA ILE A 112 -13.08 28.29 9.33
C ILE A 112 -13.24 29.81 9.21
N LYS A 113 -12.16 30.53 8.90
CA LYS A 113 -12.16 31.98 8.72
C LYS A 113 -13.12 32.43 7.60
N ASN A 114 -13.16 31.69 6.50
CA ASN A 114 -13.98 32.05 5.34
C ASN A 114 -15.47 31.75 5.54
N LYS A 115 -15.84 30.83 6.44
CA LYS A 115 -17.24 30.56 6.80
C LYS A 115 -17.90 31.80 7.41
N ASN A 116 -19.16 32.07 7.05
CA ASN A 116 -19.95 33.12 7.70
C ASN A 116 -20.24 32.69 9.15
N ASN A 117 -19.53 33.30 10.11
CA ASN A 117 -19.65 33.03 11.53
C ASN A 117 -19.63 34.35 12.34
N LYS A 118 -20.14 34.34 13.59
CA LYS A 118 -20.20 35.55 14.44
C LYS A 118 -18.83 36.10 14.87
N CYS A 119 -17.77 35.31 14.72
CA CYS A 119 -16.39 35.71 15.05
C CYS A 119 -15.68 36.41 13.88
N LYS A 120 -16.37 36.58 12.74
CA LYS A 120 -15.86 37.19 11.51
C LYS A 120 -15.62 38.70 11.64
N ASP A 121 -16.33 39.37 12.56
CA ASP A 121 -16.15 40.79 12.84
C ASP A 121 -15.10 40.99 13.95
N ASN A 122 -13.82 41.15 13.56
CA ASN A 122 -12.67 41.58 14.39
C ASN A 122 -12.04 40.55 15.35
N GLU A 123 -12.52 39.30 15.45
CA GLU A 123 -11.95 38.32 16.39
C GLU A 123 -11.06 37.24 15.75
N ILE A 124 -11.32 36.85 14.49
CA ILE A 124 -10.45 35.92 13.75
C ILE A 124 -9.33 36.71 13.08
N LEU A 125 -8.11 36.52 13.57
CA LEU A 125 -6.92 37.21 13.06
C LEU A 125 -6.36 36.53 11.81
N ASP A 126 -5.79 37.34 10.91
CA ASP A 126 -5.03 36.89 9.76
C ASP A 126 -3.71 36.24 10.19
N PHE A 127 -3.36 35.10 9.59
CA PHE A 127 -1.97 34.67 9.59
C PHE A 127 -1.14 35.59 8.68
N PRO A 128 0.14 35.84 9.00
CA PRO A 128 1.02 36.57 8.12
C PRO A 128 1.08 35.92 6.73
N SER A 129 1.23 36.76 5.70
CA SER A 129 1.23 36.37 4.29
C SER A 129 2.19 35.21 4.01
N PHE A 130 1.60 34.05 3.69
CA PHE A 130 2.28 32.80 3.35
C PHE A 130 2.80 32.78 1.90
N ASN A 131 2.69 33.90 1.17
CA ASN A 131 3.01 33.98 -0.27
C ASN A 131 4.48 33.70 -0.61
N SER A 132 5.39 33.72 0.36
CA SER A 132 6.80 33.34 0.18
C SER A 132 7.05 31.83 0.21
N LEU A 133 6.12 31.02 0.72
CA LEU A 133 6.30 29.58 0.89
C LEU A 133 5.68 28.76 -0.25
N ILE A 134 4.55 29.19 -0.84
CA ILE A 134 3.82 28.37 -1.84
C ILE A 134 4.61 28.15 -3.16
N PRO A 135 5.21 29.18 -3.79
CA PRO A 135 6.02 28.97 -4.99
C PRO A 135 7.33 28.23 -4.69
N TYR A 136 7.99 28.59 -3.59
CA TYR A 136 9.23 27.97 -3.14
C TYR A 136 9.07 26.49 -2.78
N THR A 137 7.90 26.07 -2.28
CA THR A 137 7.65 24.68 -1.89
C THR A 137 7.17 23.81 -3.03
N LYS A 138 6.45 24.33 -4.03
CA LYS A 138 6.27 23.57 -5.28
C LYS A 138 7.60 23.34 -5.96
N ASP A 139 8.44 24.37 -6.10
CA ASP A 139 9.73 24.22 -6.77
C ASP A 139 10.72 23.37 -5.97
N LYS A 140 10.87 23.57 -4.66
CA LYS A 140 11.87 22.84 -3.85
C LYS A 140 11.42 21.42 -3.47
N THR A 141 10.11 21.19 -3.29
CA THR A 141 9.58 19.82 -3.07
C THR A 141 9.59 19.04 -4.38
N SER A 142 9.23 19.67 -5.51
CA SER A 142 9.37 19.07 -6.85
C SER A 142 10.84 18.78 -7.15
N GLN A 143 11.75 19.74 -7.00
CA GLN A 143 13.19 19.52 -7.24
C GLN A 143 13.79 18.45 -6.30
N LYS A 144 13.41 18.42 -5.01
CA LYS A 144 13.85 17.38 -4.08
C LYS A 144 13.28 16.02 -4.44
N ALA A 145 11.99 15.94 -4.80
CA ALA A 145 11.36 14.70 -5.24
C ALA A 145 11.98 14.19 -6.55
N THR A 146 12.19 15.07 -7.54
CA THR A 146 12.89 14.78 -8.78
C THR A 146 14.32 14.30 -8.52
N HIS A 147 15.07 14.96 -7.63
CA HIS A 147 16.42 14.54 -7.27
C HIS A 147 16.42 13.14 -6.64
N SER A 148 15.55 12.90 -5.65
CA SER A 148 15.39 11.56 -5.06
C SER A 148 15.03 10.51 -6.10
N CYS A 149 14.11 10.79 -7.03
CA CYS A 149 13.76 9.89 -8.13
C CYS A 149 14.92 9.62 -9.10
N GLN A 150 15.73 10.62 -9.40
CA GLN A 150 16.92 10.46 -10.26
C GLN A 150 17.98 9.58 -9.61
N THR A 151 18.16 9.67 -8.28
CA THR A 151 19.17 8.87 -7.56
C THR A 151 18.89 7.37 -7.57
N VAL A 152 17.65 6.94 -7.86
CA VAL A 152 17.27 5.52 -7.85
C VAL A 152 17.48 4.80 -9.19
N LYS A 153 17.72 5.53 -10.29
CA LYS A 153 17.84 4.98 -11.66
C LYS A 153 19.05 4.06 -11.90
N GLY A 154 19.94 3.91 -10.92
CA GLY A 154 21.14 3.06 -11.00
C GLY A 154 21.09 1.79 -10.13
N TYR A 155 19.97 1.50 -9.48
CA TYR A 155 19.82 0.33 -8.61
C TYR A 155 19.02 -0.77 -9.32
N ASN A 156 19.35 -2.03 -9.08
CA ASN A 156 18.63 -3.19 -9.61
C ASN A 156 18.08 -4.04 -8.46
N ILE A 157 16.90 -4.63 -8.65
CA ILE A 157 16.30 -5.59 -7.72
C ILE A 157 16.53 -6.97 -8.31
N ASP A 158 17.29 -7.82 -7.62
CA ASP A 158 17.61 -9.18 -8.09
C ASP A 158 16.36 -10.08 -8.12
N GLU A 159 16.34 -11.04 -9.06
CA GLU A 159 15.20 -11.88 -9.37
C GLU A 159 15.50 -13.37 -9.11
N ASN A 160 14.57 -14.10 -8.51
CA ASN A 160 14.62 -15.55 -8.41
C ASN A 160 13.88 -16.16 -9.61
N THR A 161 14.61 -16.76 -10.55
CA THR A 161 14.03 -17.30 -11.77
C THR A 161 13.51 -18.73 -11.57
N LEU A 162 12.20 -18.96 -11.68
CA LEU A 162 11.62 -20.29 -11.87
C LEU A 162 10.89 -20.37 -13.22
N LEU A 163 11.43 -21.14 -14.18
CA LEU A 163 10.82 -21.55 -15.47
C LEU A 163 10.39 -20.44 -16.47
N LYS A 164 11.08 -20.32 -17.62
CA LYS A 164 10.72 -19.45 -18.77
C LYS A 164 9.33 -19.73 -19.39
N LEU A 165 8.29 -19.16 -18.78
CA LEU A 165 6.89 -19.25 -19.20
C LEU A 165 6.36 -17.89 -19.72
N THR A 166 5.18 -17.89 -20.36
CA THR A 166 4.60 -16.69 -21.02
C THR A 166 4.30 -15.55 -20.05
N ALA A 167 3.90 -15.86 -18.81
CA ALA A 167 3.71 -14.86 -17.76
C ALA A 167 4.99 -14.03 -17.50
N GLN A 168 6.17 -14.65 -17.61
CA GLN A 168 7.45 -13.98 -17.36
C GLN A 168 7.80 -12.94 -18.40
N ASP A 169 7.31 -13.08 -19.62
CA ASP A 169 7.56 -12.08 -20.65
C ASP A 169 6.83 -10.77 -20.32
N GLN A 170 5.69 -10.83 -19.62
CA GLN A 170 4.99 -9.65 -19.12
C GLN A 170 5.72 -9.03 -17.91
N TYR A 171 6.19 -9.84 -16.95
CA TYR A 171 6.99 -9.34 -15.83
C TYR A 171 8.29 -8.66 -16.29
N LYS A 172 8.97 -9.20 -17.30
CA LYS A 172 10.15 -8.56 -17.90
C LYS A 172 9.85 -7.21 -18.53
N LYS A 173 8.67 -7.01 -19.13
CA LYS A 173 8.30 -5.69 -19.67
C LYS A 173 8.16 -4.67 -18.54
N LEU A 174 7.52 -5.06 -17.42
CA LEU A 174 7.42 -4.24 -16.21
C LEU A 174 8.79 -3.95 -15.58
N ASP A 175 9.72 -4.91 -15.67
CA ASP A 175 11.10 -4.73 -15.20
C ASP A 175 11.94 -3.84 -16.10
N ASN A 176 11.75 -3.91 -17.41
CA ASN A 176 12.51 -3.12 -18.37
C ASN A 176 12.02 -1.67 -18.47
N GLU A 177 10.81 -1.37 -17.98
CA GLU A 177 10.32 0.00 -17.95
C GLU A 177 11.19 0.88 -17.04
N SER A 178 11.71 1.95 -17.63
CA SER A 178 12.52 2.94 -16.92
C SER A 178 11.65 3.85 -16.07
N VAL A 179 12.12 4.18 -14.87
CA VAL A 179 11.44 5.16 -14.00
C VAL A 179 11.24 6.49 -14.72
N ASP A 180 10.00 6.97 -14.71
CA ASP A 180 9.66 8.31 -15.16
C ASP A 180 9.76 9.30 -14.00
N ASP A 181 10.68 10.27 -14.12
CA ASP A 181 10.98 11.21 -13.05
C ASP A 181 9.78 12.09 -12.69
N ASN A 182 8.94 12.44 -13.67
CA ASN A 182 7.79 13.31 -13.46
C ASN A 182 6.68 12.56 -12.71
N ILE A 183 6.42 11.31 -13.11
CA ILE A 183 5.46 10.43 -12.44
C ILE A 183 5.92 10.16 -11.01
N CYS A 184 7.18 9.77 -10.86
CA CYS A 184 7.78 9.52 -9.55
C CYS A 184 7.71 10.74 -8.64
N ALA A 185 8.12 11.92 -9.10
CA ALA A 185 8.10 13.14 -8.29
C ALA A 185 6.68 13.58 -7.91
N LYS A 186 5.68 13.25 -8.75
CA LYS A 186 4.28 13.60 -8.54
C LYS A 186 3.59 12.69 -7.53
N TYR A 187 3.83 11.38 -7.58
CA TYR A 187 3.03 10.41 -6.81
C TYR A 187 3.79 9.68 -5.70
N CYS A 188 5.12 9.64 -5.74
CA CYS A 188 5.90 8.89 -4.76
C CYS A 188 6.33 9.77 -3.59
N GLU A 189 6.00 9.33 -2.37
CA GLU A 189 6.61 9.87 -1.16
C GLU A 189 7.78 9.00 -0.72
N MET A 190 8.97 9.35 -1.22
CA MET A 190 10.22 8.65 -0.92
C MET A 190 10.53 8.65 0.57
N LEU A 191 11.17 7.57 1.03
CA LEU A 191 11.69 7.48 2.40
C LEU A 191 12.77 8.54 2.64
N ASN A 192 12.88 9.00 3.88
CA ASN A 192 13.91 9.99 4.23
C ASN A 192 15.31 9.41 3.97
N PRO A 193 16.32 10.25 3.64
CA PRO A 193 17.69 9.80 3.39
C PRO A 193 18.37 9.05 4.56
N LEU A 194 17.82 9.16 5.77
CA LEU A 194 18.28 8.44 6.97
C LEU A 194 17.68 7.03 7.11
N GLU A 195 16.62 6.72 6.37
CA GLU A 195 15.91 5.43 6.32
C GLU A 195 16.04 4.79 4.92
N GLU A 196 17.07 5.18 4.16
CA GLU A 196 17.15 5.02 2.71
C GLU A 196 17.38 3.56 2.30
N ASN A 197 16.31 2.76 2.28
CA ASN A 197 16.29 1.54 1.50
C ASN A 197 16.07 1.93 0.02
N LYS A 198 17.16 2.10 -0.72
CA LYS A 198 17.15 2.45 -2.14
C LYS A 198 16.31 1.49 -2.98
N ALA A 199 16.26 0.21 -2.61
CA ALA A 199 15.43 -0.78 -3.30
C ALA A 199 13.93 -0.50 -3.12
N VAL A 200 13.50 -0.09 -1.91
CA VAL A 200 12.12 0.32 -1.64
C VAL A 200 11.74 1.58 -2.42
N ASN A 201 12.61 2.60 -2.41
CA ASN A 201 12.38 3.81 -3.18
C ASN A 201 12.29 3.51 -4.69
N LEU A 202 13.09 2.56 -5.18
CA LEU A 202 13.04 2.13 -6.58
C LEU A 202 11.71 1.43 -6.89
N LEU A 203 11.28 0.54 -6.01
CA LEU A 203 9.99 -0.14 -6.12
C LEU A 203 8.84 0.87 -6.20
N LEU A 204 8.80 1.87 -5.30
CA LEU A 204 7.78 2.92 -5.31
C LEU A 204 7.76 3.67 -6.64
N ALA A 205 8.92 4.05 -7.17
CA ALA A 205 9.04 4.78 -8.43
C ALA A 205 8.63 3.95 -9.64
N LYS A 206 9.11 2.70 -9.73
CA LYS A 206 8.77 1.78 -10.81
C LYS A 206 7.30 1.41 -10.77
N HIS A 207 6.74 1.13 -9.60
CA HIS A 207 5.31 0.86 -9.45
C HIS A 207 4.47 2.02 -9.98
N ALA A 208 4.78 3.26 -9.59
CA ALA A 208 4.05 4.44 -10.06
C ALA A 208 4.12 4.57 -11.60
N THR A 209 5.33 4.42 -12.15
CA THR A 209 5.55 4.46 -13.60
C THR A 209 4.79 3.36 -14.34
N ASN A 210 4.89 2.13 -13.83
CA ASN A 210 4.25 0.96 -14.42
C ASN A 210 2.73 1.07 -14.37
N LEU A 211 2.14 1.59 -13.28
CA LEU A 211 0.69 1.78 -13.18
C LEU A 211 0.18 2.82 -14.19
N GLU A 212 0.81 4.00 -14.26
CA GLU A 212 0.32 5.08 -15.14
C GLU A 212 0.57 4.79 -16.63
N LYS A 213 1.55 3.94 -16.95
CA LYS A 213 1.86 3.51 -18.33
C LYS A 213 1.41 2.08 -18.65
N LEU A 214 0.62 1.46 -17.78
CA LEU A 214 0.36 0.01 -17.81
C LEU A 214 -0.24 -0.45 -19.14
N SER A 215 -1.19 0.34 -19.68
CA SER A 215 -1.87 0.08 -20.96
C SER A 215 -0.91 0.07 -22.15
N ASN A 216 0.18 0.84 -22.07
CA ASN A 216 1.22 0.89 -23.10
C ASN A 216 2.27 -0.20 -22.92
N ILE A 217 2.72 -0.45 -21.69
CA ILE A 217 3.74 -1.46 -21.38
C ILE A 217 3.22 -2.86 -21.72
N LEU A 218 1.96 -3.13 -21.38
CA LEU A 218 1.30 -4.43 -21.57
C LEU A 218 0.18 -4.32 -22.63
N ALA A 219 0.48 -3.67 -23.76
CA ALA A 219 -0.48 -3.42 -24.83
C ALA A 219 -1.07 -4.72 -25.44
N ASP A 220 -0.30 -5.81 -25.46
CA ASP A 220 -0.68 -7.15 -25.92
C ASP A 220 -1.44 -7.98 -24.87
N THR A 221 -1.67 -7.44 -23.68
CA THR A 221 -2.42 -8.07 -22.59
C THR A 221 -3.82 -7.45 -22.46
N SER A 222 -4.83 -8.25 -22.12
CA SER A 222 -6.20 -7.76 -21.90
C SER A 222 -6.25 -6.77 -20.72
N SER A 223 -7.19 -5.81 -20.76
CA SER A 223 -7.36 -4.82 -19.69
C SER A 223 -7.49 -5.47 -18.31
N ASP A 224 -8.31 -6.53 -18.19
CA ASP A 224 -8.52 -7.27 -16.94
C ASP A 224 -7.23 -7.88 -16.36
N ASP A 225 -6.32 -8.34 -17.24
CA ASP A 225 -5.11 -9.07 -16.85
C ASP A 225 -3.93 -8.14 -16.51
N ARG A 226 -3.89 -6.94 -17.09
CA ARG A 226 -2.77 -5.99 -16.90
C ARG A 226 -2.54 -5.69 -15.41
N CYS A 227 -3.63 -5.46 -14.69
CA CYS A 227 -3.56 -5.12 -13.28
C CYS A 227 -3.07 -6.30 -12.42
N SER A 228 -3.35 -7.55 -12.80
CA SER A 228 -2.96 -8.72 -12.00
C SER A 228 -1.47 -8.99 -12.20
N TYR A 229 -0.97 -8.80 -13.43
CA TYR A 229 0.47 -8.76 -13.68
C TYR A 229 1.18 -7.68 -12.85
N LEU A 230 0.66 -6.46 -12.79
CA LEU A 230 1.26 -5.41 -11.96
C LEU A 230 1.24 -5.77 -10.46
N LEU A 231 0.15 -6.35 -9.96
CA LEU A 231 0.02 -6.78 -8.57
C LEU A 231 1.07 -7.85 -8.22
N TYR A 232 1.16 -8.91 -9.02
CA TYR A 232 2.08 -10.01 -8.74
C TYR A 232 3.54 -9.67 -9.02
N TRP A 233 3.80 -8.78 -9.98
CA TRP A 233 5.12 -8.16 -10.12
C TRP A 233 5.51 -7.41 -8.84
N THR A 234 4.59 -6.66 -8.25
CA THR A 234 4.84 -5.91 -7.02
C THR A 234 5.13 -6.83 -5.85
N TYR A 235 4.35 -7.91 -5.69
CA TYR A 235 4.58 -8.92 -4.66
C TYR A 235 5.97 -9.54 -4.78
N ASP A 236 6.35 -9.94 -6.00
CA ASP A 236 7.66 -10.52 -6.29
C ASP A 236 8.80 -9.58 -5.90
N LYS A 237 8.71 -8.30 -6.28
CA LYS A 237 9.73 -7.31 -5.92
C LYS A 237 9.75 -6.99 -4.43
N MET A 238 8.60 -7.02 -3.75
CA MET A 238 8.59 -6.86 -2.29
C MET A 238 9.28 -8.03 -1.58
N LEU A 239 9.03 -9.27 -2.02
CA LEU A 239 9.65 -10.48 -1.46
C LEU A 239 11.15 -10.58 -1.76
N SER A 240 11.64 -9.97 -2.84
CA SER A 240 13.09 -9.90 -3.11
C SER A 240 13.80 -8.79 -2.32
N ILE A 241 13.09 -7.72 -1.95
CA ILE A 241 13.62 -6.64 -1.13
C ILE A 241 13.66 -7.03 0.35
N PHE A 242 12.65 -7.75 0.83
CA PHE A 242 12.48 -8.09 2.24
C PHE A 242 12.62 -9.61 2.44
N ASP A 243 13.48 -10.03 3.36
CA ASP A 243 13.57 -11.44 3.73
C ASP A 243 12.35 -11.90 4.57
N LYS A 244 12.21 -13.22 4.76
CA LYS A 244 11.15 -13.82 5.59
C LYS A 244 11.25 -13.47 7.08
N SER A 245 12.39 -12.94 7.54
CA SER A 245 12.61 -12.50 8.92
C SER A 245 12.29 -11.02 9.14
N THR A 246 11.99 -10.29 8.07
CA THR A 246 11.64 -8.88 8.11
C THR A 246 10.34 -8.69 8.88
N ASP A 247 10.32 -7.70 9.77
CA ASP A 247 9.15 -7.35 10.56
C ASP A 247 7.96 -7.01 9.65
N ILE A 248 6.81 -7.67 9.90
CA ILE A 248 5.58 -7.50 9.12
C ILE A 248 5.08 -6.04 9.11
N SER A 249 5.41 -5.25 10.12
CA SER A 249 5.10 -3.82 10.17
C SER A 249 5.82 -3.03 9.08
N GLN A 250 7.03 -3.45 8.67
CA GLN A 250 7.76 -2.83 7.57
C GLN A 250 7.07 -3.10 6.23
N TYR A 251 6.64 -4.35 5.99
CA TYR A 251 5.81 -4.68 4.83
C TYR A 251 4.55 -3.81 4.80
N HIS A 252 3.78 -3.77 5.90
CA HIS A 252 2.56 -2.97 5.97
C HIS A 252 2.78 -1.48 5.71
N TYR A 253 3.89 -0.93 6.20
CA TYR A 253 4.25 0.45 5.95
C TYR A 253 4.47 0.73 4.45
N ILE A 254 5.20 -0.16 3.75
CA ILE A 254 5.44 -0.02 2.31
C ILE A 254 4.18 -0.30 1.49
N ILE A 255 3.38 -1.30 1.87
CA ILE A 255 2.07 -1.59 1.25
C ILE A 255 1.17 -0.35 1.30
N ASN A 256 1.10 0.35 2.44
CA ASN A 256 0.29 1.56 2.57
C ASN A 256 0.78 2.65 1.61
N LYS A 257 2.09 2.87 1.51
CA LYS A 257 2.65 3.85 0.55
C LYS A 257 2.32 3.51 -0.90
N LEU A 258 2.47 2.24 -1.29
CA LEU A 258 2.13 1.78 -2.63
C LEU A 258 0.64 1.96 -2.92
N ASN A 259 -0.24 1.57 -1.98
CA ASN A 259 -1.69 1.74 -2.12
C ASN A 259 -2.11 3.22 -2.19
N ASP A 260 -1.49 4.10 -1.40
CA ASP A 260 -1.73 5.54 -1.49
C ASP A 260 -1.34 6.11 -2.86
N THR A 261 -0.21 5.64 -3.41
CA THR A 261 0.22 5.97 -4.78
C THR A 261 -0.76 5.43 -5.82
N MET A 262 -1.23 4.18 -5.68
CA MET A 262 -2.23 3.57 -6.57
C MET A 262 -3.52 4.39 -6.62
N ILE A 263 -4.06 4.76 -5.46
CA ILE A 263 -5.30 5.54 -5.35
C ILE A 263 -5.16 6.87 -6.11
N LYS A 264 -4.06 7.61 -5.87
CA LYS A 264 -3.82 8.92 -6.52
C LYS A 264 -3.68 8.83 -8.03
N ILE A 265 -3.07 7.76 -8.55
CA ILE A 265 -2.92 7.54 -9.98
C ILE A 265 -4.27 7.12 -10.58
N ASN A 266 -4.95 6.15 -9.99
CA ASN A 266 -6.26 5.67 -10.44
C ASN A 266 -7.32 6.79 -10.52
N GLU A 267 -7.30 7.76 -9.61
CA GLU A 267 -8.16 8.96 -9.67
C GLU A 267 -8.00 9.80 -10.96
N LYS A 268 -6.92 9.59 -11.71
CA LYS A 268 -6.62 10.30 -12.96
C LYS A 268 -6.77 9.44 -14.21
N LEU A 269 -6.83 8.12 -14.05
CA LEU A 269 -6.99 7.17 -15.14
C LEU A 269 -8.47 7.00 -15.50
N THR A 270 -8.74 6.54 -16.72
CA THR A 270 -10.08 6.10 -17.10
C THR A 270 -10.39 4.74 -16.46
N SER A 271 -11.66 4.36 -16.41
CA SER A 271 -12.10 3.12 -15.73
C SER A 271 -11.43 1.86 -16.30
N ASP A 272 -11.16 1.84 -17.61
CA ASP A 272 -10.53 0.72 -18.34
C ASP A 272 -9.00 0.66 -18.20
N GLU A 273 -8.39 1.73 -17.69
CA GLU A 273 -6.96 1.80 -17.37
C GLU A 273 -6.68 1.68 -15.88
N SER A 274 -7.69 1.96 -15.04
CA SER A 274 -7.56 1.91 -13.59
C SER A 274 -7.47 0.48 -13.04
N CYS A 275 -6.64 0.28 -12.01
CA CYS A 275 -6.55 -1.02 -11.33
C CYS A 275 -7.41 -1.02 -10.06
N PRO A 276 -8.52 -1.78 -10.02
CA PRO A 276 -9.50 -1.69 -8.94
C PRO A 276 -9.04 -2.36 -7.64
N TYR A 277 -8.03 -3.21 -7.69
CA TYR A 277 -7.54 -3.95 -6.53
C TYR A 277 -6.22 -3.41 -6.01
N LEU A 278 -6.22 -3.14 -4.70
CA LEU A 278 -5.05 -2.76 -3.93
C LEU A 278 -4.20 -3.99 -3.55
N ILE A 279 -2.97 -3.70 -3.14
CA ILE A 279 -2.00 -4.66 -2.62
C ILE A 279 -2.51 -5.22 -1.30
N GLY A 280 -2.65 -6.54 -1.24
CA GLY A 280 -3.13 -7.27 -0.08
C GLY A 280 -2.08 -7.36 1.03
N ARG A 281 -2.50 -7.59 2.28
CA ARG A 281 -1.59 -7.69 3.44
C ARG A 281 -1.21 -9.12 3.81
N ASN A 282 -1.78 -10.12 3.16
CA ASN A 282 -1.49 -11.52 3.46
C ASN A 282 -0.26 -12.01 2.69
N ILE A 283 0.92 -11.60 3.15
CA ILE A 283 2.21 -11.85 2.49
C ILE A 283 2.46 -13.36 2.29
N ASN A 284 2.01 -14.19 3.22
CA ASN A 284 2.16 -15.65 3.17
C ASN A 284 1.44 -16.31 1.98
N GLU A 285 0.47 -15.62 1.38
CA GLU A 285 -0.28 -16.11 0.22
C GLU A 285 0.24 -15.55 -1.10
N TRP A 286 1.09 -14.52 -1.10
CA TRP A 286 1.52 -13.84 -2.32
C TRP A 286 2.20 -14.75 -3.34
N GLU A 287 3.10 -15.64 -2.90
CA GLU A 287 3.76 -16.61 -3.77
C GLU A 287 2.74 -17.57 -4.40
N LYS A 288 1.81 -18.10 -3.59
CA LYS A 288 0.80 -19.07 -4.03
C LYS A 288 -0.23 -18.44 -4.97
N GLU A 289 -0.69 -17.22 -4.67
CA GLU A 289 -1.59 -16.46 -5.54
C GLU A 289 -0.92 -16.18 -6.89
N LYS A 290 0.35 -15.78 -6.88
CA LYS A 290 1.14 -15.57 -8.11
C LYS A 290 1.27 -16.87 -8.91
N ASP A 291 1.59 -17.98 -8.25
CA ASP A 291 1.74 -19.28 -8.91
C ASP A 291 0.43 -19.73 -9.57
N MET A 292 -0.71 -19.49 -8.91
CA MET A 292 -2.02 -19.74 -9.50
C MET A 292 -2.32 -18.83 -10.67
N HIS A 293 -2.11 -17.52 -10.52
CA HIS A 293 -2.25 -16.56 -11.62
C HIS A 293 -1.43 -17.01 -12.84
N ASP A 294 -0.16 -17.31 -12.63
CA ASP A 294 0.78 -17.72 -13.67
C ASP A 294 0.36 -19.03 -14.32
N TYR A 295 -0.19 -19.99 -13.57
CA TYR A 295 -0.77 -21.20 -14.16
C TYR A 295 -1.83 -20.88 -15.22
N PHE A 296 -2.81 -20.03 -14.90
CA PHE A 296 -3.85 -19.67 -15.86
C PHE A 296 -3.29 -18.89 -17.06
N LYS A 297 -2.25 -18.08 -16.88
CA LYS A 297 -1.58 -17.36 -17.98
C LYS A 297 -0.72 -18.25 -18.86
N ASN A 298 -0.22 -19.35 -18.30
CA ASN A 298 0.67 -20.29 -18.99
C ASN A 298 -0.07 -21.52 -19.52
N TYR A 299 -1.35 -21.70 -19.15
CA TYR A 299 -2.14 -22.90 -19.43
C TYR A 299 -2.08 -23.30 -20.90
N GLN A 300 -2.35 -22.37 -21.83
CA GLN A 300 -2.37 -22.68 -23.26
C GLN A 300 -1.02 -23.27 -23.71
N LYS A 301 0.09 -22.58 -23.43
CA LYS A 301 1.44 -23.00 -23.80
C LYS A 301 1.83 -24.34 -23.17
N ILE A 302 1.39 -24.62 -21.95
CA ILE A 302 1.63 -25.91 -21.29
C ILE A 302 0.79 -27.01 -21.95
N SER A 303 -0.49 -26.71 -22.24
CA SER A 303 -1.46 -27.64 -22.83
C SER A 303 -1.13 -28.05 -24.27
N GLU A 304 -0.40 -27.22 -25.00
CA GLU A 304 0.10 -27.48 -26.36
C GLU A 304 1.42 -28.26 -26.34
N CYS A 305 2.00 -28.56 -25.18
CA CYS A 305 3.21 -29.36 -25.09
C CYS A 305 2.95 -30.80 -25.56
N ILE A 306 3.65 -31.22 -26.61
CA ILE A 306 3.50 -32.55 -27.20
C ILE A 306 4.53 -33.49 -26.56
N THR A 307 4.05 -34.57 -25.93
CA THR A 307 4.90 -35.57 -25.25
C THR A 307 5.75 -36.40 -26.22
N GLU A 308 5.42 -36.42 -27.51
CA GLU A 308 6.16 -37.13 -28.57
C GLU A 308 7.51 -36.47 -28.89
N GLU A 309 7.73 -35.20 -28.53
CA GLU A 309 9.02 -34.53 -28.64
C GLU A 309 9.87 -34.75 -27.37
N ASP A 310 10.64 -35.83 -27.33
CA ASP A 310 11.83 -36.05 -26.48
C ASP A 310 11.68 -35.71 -24.97
N GLY A 311 10.50 -35.93 -24.37
CA GLY A 311 10.32 -35.69 -22.93
C GLY A 311 10.41 -34.22 -22.51
N LYS A 312 10.30 -33.27 -23.45
CA LYS A 312 10.34 -31.82 -23.18
C LYS A 312 9.25 -31.35 -22.22
N CYS A 313 8.13 -32.09 -22.14
CA CYS A 313 7.02 -31.77 -21.24
C CYS A 313 7.29 -32.19 -19.78
N ASN A 314 8.26 -33.07 -19.53
CA ASN A 314 8.59 -33.54 -18.17
C ASN A 314 8.97 -32.39 -17.24
N LYS A 315 9.52 -31.30 -17.78
CA LYS A 315 9.86 -30.08 -17.03
C LYS A 315 8.66 -29.40 -16.37
N TYR A 316 7.43 -29.73 -16.79
CA TYR A 316 6.20 -29.20 -16.21
C TYR A 316 5.59 -30.12 -15.16
N PHE A 317 6.09 -31.35 -14.97
CA PHE A 317 5.40 -32.34 -14.14
C PHE A 317 5.40 -31.94 -12.66
N ASP A 318 6.55 -31.57 -12.12
CA ASP A 318 6.66 -31.11 -10.72
C ASP A 318 5.82 -29.84 -10.50
N TYR A 319 5.84 -28.93 -11.49
CA TYR A 319 5.03 -27.72 -11.48
C TYR A 319 3.53 -28.03 -11.45
N LEU A 320 3.05 -28.92 -12.32
CA LEU A 320 1.62 -29.26 -12.39
C LEU A 320 1.13 -30.01 -11.15
N ASN A 321 1.97 -30.85 -10.54
CA ASN A 321 1.64 -31.49 -9.26
C ASN A 321 1.46 -30.45 -8.15
N TYR A 322 2.39 -29.50 -8.04
CA TYR A 322 2.29 -28.40 -7.08
C TYR A 322 1.05 -27.53 -7.35
N ILE A 323 0.79 -27.17 -8.60
CA ILE A 323 -0.39 -26.40 -8.99
C ILE A 323 -1.68 -27.16 -8.70
N ASN A 324 -1.72 -28.48 -8.88
CA ASN A 324 -2.88 -29.27 -8.54
C ASN A 324 -3.25 -29.12 -7.06
N ASP A 325 -2.27 -29.22 -6.17
CA ASP A 325 -2.51 -29.06 -4.73
C ASP A 325 -3.02 -27.64 -4.40
N LEU A 326 -2.42 -26.60 -5.00
CA LEU A 326 -2.90 -25.23 -4.85
C LEU A 326 -4.32 -25.04 -5.39
N TYR A 327 -4.60 -25.56 -6.58
CA TYR A 327 -5.90 -25.44 -7.24
C TYR A 327 -7.01 -26.06 -6.39
N MET A 328 -6.77 -27.26 -5.84
CA MET A 328 -7.74 -27.94 -4.98
C MET A 328 -7.98 -27.20 -3.65
N ASN A 329 -7.00 -26.44 -3.15
CA ASN A 329 -7.19 -25.58 -1.98
C ASN A 329 -7.99 -24.33 -2.31
N TYR A 330 -7.69 -23.66 -3.43
CA TYR A 330 -8.35 -22.39 -3.78
C TYR A 330 -9.73 -22.56 -4.39
N ILE A 331 -10.01 -23.64 -5.12
CA ILE A 331 -11.30 -23.81 -5.79
C ILE A 331 -12.49 -23.73 -4.81
N ASN A 332 -12.35 -24.31 -3.61
CA ASN A 332 -13.41 -24.28 -2.60
C ASN A 332 -13.63 -22.89 -1.97
N VAL A 333 -12.64 -22.01 -2.05
CA VAL A 333 -12.68 -20.65 -1.47
C VAL A 333 -12.96 -19.60 -2.52
N CYS A 334 -12.62 -19.87 -3.79
CA CYS A 334 -12.69 -18.92 -4.89
C CYS A 334 -13.88 -19.16 -5.82
N CYS A 335 -14.50 -20.34 -5.79
CA CYS A 335 -15.58 -20.69 -6.70
C CYS A 335 -16.87 -21.06 -5.97
N THR A 336 -17.96 -20.42 -6.37
CA THR A 336 -19.31 -20.76 -5.95
C THR A 336 -20.17 -20.92 -7.19
N CYS A 337 -20.85 -22.06 -7.33
CA CYS A 337 -21.68 -22.35 -8.50
C CYS A 337 -23.17 -22.32 -8.13
N TYR A 338 -24.01 -21.97 -9.10
CA TYR A 338 -25.46 -21.89 -8.94
C TYR A 338 -26.18 -22.73 -10.00
N THR A 339 -27.36 -23.23 -9.66
CA THR A 339 -28.18 -24.11 -10.52
C THR A 339 -29.12 -23.35 -11.46
N ASN A 340 -29.39 -22.06 -11.24
CA ASN A 340 -30.32 -21.25 -12.03
C ASN A 340 -29.77 -19.85 -12.33
N PRO A 341 -29.91 -19.30 -13.56
CA PRO A 341 -30.55 -19.86 -14.77
C PRO A 341 -29.60 -20.65 -15.71
N THR A 342 -28.31 -20.74 -15.38
CA THR A 342 -27.26 -21.50 -16.07
C THR A 342 -26.27 -22.01 -15.01
N SER A 343 -25.59 -23.13 -15.27
CA SER A 343 -24.51 -23.64 -14.41
C SER A 343 -23.27 -22.75 -14.53
N ASP A 344 -23.39 -21.52 -14.06
CA ASP A 344 -22.32 -20.53 -14.03
C ASP A 344 -21.74 -20.47 -12.62
N CYS A 345 -20.41 -20.46 -12.56
CA CYS A 345 -19.68 -20.32 -11.31
C CYS A 345 -19.17 -18.89 -11.20
N THR A 346 -19.42 -18.27 -10.06
CA THR A 346 -18.88 -16.96 -9.71
C THR A 346 -17.46 -17.12 -9.19
N ASP A 347 -16.57 -16.27 -9.72
CA ASP A 347 -15.18 -16.16 -9.27
C ASP A 347 -15.06 -15.09 -8.18
N MET A 348 -14.77 -15.52 -6.97
CA MET A 348 -14.54 -14.65 -5.81
C MET A 348 -13.08 -14.19 -5.69
N CYS A 349 -12.18 -14.76 -6.49
CA CYS A 349 -10.75 -14.48 -6.51
C CYS A 349 -10.26 -14.08 -7.92
N PRO A 350 -10.90 -13.12 -8.60
CA PRO A 350 -10.66 -12.84 -10.02
C PRO A 350 -9.24 -12.35 -10.34
N LYS A 351 -8.42 -12.06 -9.32
CA LYS A 351 -7.02 -11.63 -9.47
C LYS A 351 -6.10 -12.78 -9.87
N TYR A 352 -6.37 -13.99 -9.37
CA TYR A 352 -5.48 -15.14 -9.54
C TYR A 352 -6.16 -16.46 -9.84
N PHE A 353 -7.48 -16.56 -9.66
CA PHE A 353 -8.22 -17.79 -9.91
C PHE A 353 -9.09 -17.68 -11.16
N LYS A 354 -9.52 -18.83 -11.69
CA LYS A 354 -10.55 -18.94 -12.73
C LYS A 354 -11.45 -20.15 -12.46
N CYS A 355 -12.73 -19.89 -12.20
CA CYS A 355 -13.74 -20.93 -11.96
C CYS A 355 -14.26 -21.57 -13.24
N LYS A 356 -13.38 -22.22 -14.02
CA LYS A 356 -13.76 -22.95 -15.24
C LYS A 356 -13.11 -24.33 -15.28
N LYS A 357 -13.92 -25.34 -15.62
CA LYS A 357 -13.51 -26.75 -15.75
C LYS A 357 -12.33 -26.95 -16.70
N GLU A 358 -12.23 -26.13 -17.75
CA GLU A 358 -11.14 -26.20 -18.73
C GLU A 358 -9.74 -26.10 -18.10
N TYR A 359 -9.62 -25.40 -16.95
CA TYR A 359 -8.34 -25.22 -16.26
C TYR A 359 -8.08 -26.28 -15.19
N TYR A 360 -8.86 -27.37 -15.12
CA TYR A 360 -8.69 -28.42 -14.11
C TYR A 360 -7.32 -29.11 -14.26
N PRO A 361 -6.39 -28.97 -13.29
CA PRO A 361 -5.02 -29.47 -13.45
C PRO A 361 -4.90 -30.99 -13.71
N PRO A 362 -5.71 -31.87 -13.07
CA PRO A 362 -5.61 -33.31 -13.35
C PRO A 362 -5.90 -33.72 -14.79
N ASP A 363 -6.79 -33.00 -15.49
CA ASP A 363 -7.06 -33.25 -16.91
C ASP A 363 -5.84 -32.90 -17.76
N LEU A 364 -5.18 -31.77 -17.45
CA LEU A 364 -3.95 -31.36 -18.11
C LEU A 364 -2.80 -32.32 -17.81
N ILE A 365 -2.66 -32.78 -16.57
CA ILE A 365 -1.66 -33.76 -16.17
C ILE A 365 -1.84 -35.08 -16.93
N THR A 366 -3.10 -35.55 -17.04
CA THR A 366 -3.45 -36.76 -17.80
C THR A 366 -3.13 -36.58 -19.28
N LYS A 367 -3.48 -35.43 -19.87
CA LYS A 367 -3.18 -35.08 -21.27
C LYS A 367 -1.67 -35.12 -21.54
N LEU A 368 -0.86 -34.64 -20.61
CA LEU A 368 0.61 -34.65 -20.70
C LEU A 368 1.27 -35.96 -20.23
N LYS A 369 0.49 -36.98 -19.87
CA LYS A 369 0.96 -38.31 -19.45
C LYS A 369 1.99 -38.25 -18.31
N CYS A 370 1.80 -37.37 -17.32
CA CYS A 370 2.69 -37.33 -16.15
C CYS A 370 2.54 -38.63 -15.35
N THR A 371 3.64 -39.24 -14.90
CA THR A 371 3.66 -40.65 -14.45
C THR A 371 3.04 -40.92 -13.08
N ASN A 372 2.52 -39.93 -12.34
CA ASN A 372 2.31 -40.05 -10.89
C ASN A 372 0.95 -39.62 -10.33
N THR A 373 -0.07 -39.35 -11.14
CA THR A 373 -1.35 -38.85 -10.60
C THR A 373 -2.55 -39.43 -11.33
N ASN A 374 -3.34 -40.23 -10.61
CA ASN A 374 -4.71 -40.52 -10.98
C ASN A 374 -5.61 -39.61 -10.14
N PRO A 375 -6.37 -38.68 -10.75
CA PRO A 375 -7.33 -37.87 -9.99
C PRO A 375 -8.35 -38.75 -9.28
N THR A 376 -8.68 -38.39 -8.04
CA THR A 376 -9.73 -39.06 -7.25
C THR A 376 -11.13 -38.58 -7.62
N LYS A 377 -11.25 -37.41 -8.24
CA LYS A 377 -12.49 -36.81 -8.73
C LYS A 377 -12.28 -36.21 -10.12
N SER A 378 -13.27 -36.32 -10.99
CA SER A 378 -13.38 -35.59 -12.25
C SER A 378 -13.66 -34.10 -12.03
N ALA A 379 -13.40 -33.27 -13.04
CA ALA A 379 -13.76 -31.85 -12.99
C ALA A 379 -15.27 -31.65 -12.74
N ASP A 380 -16.12 -32.51 -13.31
CA ASP A 380 -17.57 -32.42 -13.11
C ASP A 380 -17.96 -32.69 -11.65
N GLU A 381 -17.37 -33.70 -11.00
CA GLU A 381 -17.60 -33.99 -9.58
C GLU A 381 -17.12 -32.85 -8.67
N VAL A 382 -15.93 -32.30 -8.94
CA VAL A 382 -15.40 -31.18 -8.14
C VAL A 382 -16.30 -29.96 -8.25
N PHE A 383 -16.77 -29.60 -9.44
CA PHE A 383 -17.64 -28.44 -9.62
C PHE A 383 -19.07 -28.67 -9.12
N ALA A 384 -19.55 -29.92 -9.12
CA ALA A 384 -20.83 -30.27 -8.51
C ALA A 384 -20.83 -30.03 -7.00
N ASP A 385 -19.72 -30.29 -6.32
CA ASP A 385 -19.56 -30.04 -4.87
C ASP A 385 -19.61 -28.54 -4.51
N LEU A 386 -19.45 -27.63 -5.47
CA LEU A 386 -19.45 -26.17 -5.27
C LEU A 386 -20.83 -25.53 -5.46
N ILE A 387 -21.85 -26.32 -5.79
CA ILE A 387 -23.20 -25.84 -6.04
C ILE A 387 -23.86 -25.47 -4.71
N ILE A 388 -24.28 -24.22 -4.58
CA ILE A 388 -25.15 -23.77 -3.48
C ILE A 388 -26.58 -23.71 -4.01
N ASP A 389 -27.46 -24.54 -3.44
CA ASP A 389 -28.88 -24.50 -3.76
C ASP A 389 -29.49 -23.23 -3.16
N SER A 390 -30.10 -22.38 -4.00
CA SER A 390 -30.75 -21.14 -3.58
C SER A 390 -31.97 -21.38 -2.69
N ASP A 391 -32.44 -22.62 -2.57
CA ASP A 391 -33.64 -23.01 -1.84
C ASP A 391 -33.42 -23.15 -0.31
N ILE A 392 -32.22 -22.85 0.21
CA ILE A 392 -31.87 -22.99 1.65
C ILE A 392 -31.95 -21.64 2.42
N ILE A 393 -32.22 -20.51 1.77
CA ILE A 393 -32.21 -19.19 2.43
C ILE A 393 -33.60 -18.76 2.98
N ASP A 394 -34.68 -19.49 2.67
CA ASP A 394 -36.05 -19.18 3.14
C ASP A 394 -36.59 -20.20 4.17
N GLU A 395 -35.88 -20.44 5.29
CA GLU A 395 -36.44 -21.05 6.51
C GLU A 395 -36.29 -20.18 7.77
#